data_AF-A0A519CC16-F1
#
_entry.id   AF-A0A519CC16-F1
#
_cell.length_a   1.000
_cell.length_b   1.000
_cell.length_c   1.000
_cell.angle_alpha   90.00
_cell.angle_beta   90.00
_cell.angle_gamma   90.00
#
_symmetry.space_group_name_H-M   'P 1'
#
loop_
_entity.id
_entity.type
_entity.pdbx_description
1 polymer ?
#
loop_
_entity_poly.entity_id
_entity_poly.type
_entity_poly.pdbx_seq_one_letter_code
_entity_poly.pdbx_strand_id
1 'polypeptide(L)'
;MSEEIKSHLFAIRTTGGQEKVVMRLLEAKANANQINIQSVFWVSDLKGYVVVEAVNPSDAYLAVEGVRHIRGQLRGELAFEDIEGYLIKKSTVLTL
;
A
#
# COMPACT_ATOMS: atom_id res chain seq x y z
N MET A 1 21.07 13.62 -17.02
CA MET A 1 20.09 12.54 -17.23
C MET A 1 19.36 12.34 -15.92
N SER A 2 18.05 12.57 -15.87
CA SER A 2 17.25 12.25 -14.69
C SER A 2 17.05 10.74 -14.66
N GLU A 3 17.52 10.09 -13.62
CA GLU A 3 17.17 8.68 -13.38
C GLU A 3 15.68 8.59 -13.03
N GLU A 4 14.98 7.66 -13.67
CA GLU A 4 13.59 7.38 -13.41
C GLU A 4 13.49 6.59 -12.09
N ILE A 5 13.02 7.25 -11.02
CA ILE A 5 12.87 6.60 -9.72
C ILE A 5 11.62 5.74 -9.77
N LYS A 6 11.81 4.41 -9.82
CA LYS A 6 10.72 3.44 -9.81
C LYS A 6 10.29 3.14 -8.38
N SER A 7 8.98 3.22 -8.11
CA SER A 7 8.37 2.75 -6.87
C SER A 7 7.92 1.30 -7.01
N HIS A 8 7.79 0.64 -5.86
CA HIS A 8 7.47 -0.78 -5.74
C HIS A 8 6.30 -1.00 -4.78
N LEU A 9 5.52 -2.04 -5.03
CA LEU A 9 4.33 -2.36 -4.24
C LEU A 9 4.62 -3.51 -3.27
N PHE A 10 4.17 -3.37 -2.03
CA PHE A 10 4.40 -4.35 -0.97
C PHE A 10 3.10 -4.72 -0.28
N ALA A 11 2.77 -6.02 -0.25
CA ALA A 11 1.63 -6.52 0.49
C ALA A 11 1.97 -6.66 1.98
N ILE A 12 1.23 -5.95 2.83
CA ILE A 12 1.40 -5.95 4.28
C ILE A 12 0.23 -6.71 4.90
N ARG A 13 0.54 -7.81 5.60
CA ARG A 13 -0.44 -8.65 6.26
C ARG A 13 -1.01 -7.93 7.47
N THR A 14 -2.33 -7.88 7.56
CA THR A 14 -3.07 -7.29 8.67
C THR A 14 -3.91 -8.35 9.39
N THR A 15 -4.55 -7.94 10.48
CA THR A 15 -5.65 -8.71 11.07
C THR A 15 -6.86 -8.53 10.17
N GLY A 16 -7.48 -9.62 9.70
CA GLY A 16 -8.64 -9.53 8.82
C GLY A 16 -9.75 -8.65 9.40
N GLY A 17 -10.29 -7.75 8.58
CA GLY A 17 -11.30 -6.76 8.98
C GLY A 17 -10.74 -5.49 9.63
N GLN A 18 -9.41 -5.38 9.81
CA GLN A 18 -8.74 -4.20 10.38
C GLN A 18 -8.00 -3.37 9.31
N GLU A 19 -8.16 -3.65 8.03
CA GLU A 19 -7.45 -3.01 6.92
C GLU A 19 -7.65 -1.48 6.94
N LYS A 20 -8.90 -1.03 7.12
CA LYS A 20 -9.23 0.40 7.24
C LYS A 20 -8.62 1.06 8.48
N VAL A 21 -8.49 0.33 9.59
CA VAL A 21 -7.84 0.84 10.80
C VAL A 21 -6.35 1.01 10.55
N VAL A 22 -5.70 0.01 9.92
CA VAL A 22 -4.28 0.09 9.55
C VAL A 22 -4.01 1.25 8.59
N MET A 23 -4.84 1.42 7.55
CA MET A 23 -4.69 2.56 6.61
C MET A 23 -4.77 3.91 7.32
N ARG A 24 -5.71 4.11 8.25
CA ARG A 24 -5.83 5.36 9.03
C ARG A 24 -4.60 5.62 9.90
N LEU A 25 -4.01 4.56 10.49
CA LEU A 25 -2.79 4.70 11.28
C LEU A 25 -1.59 5.07 10.41
N LEU A 26 -1.48 4.48 9.21
CA LEU A 26 -0.43 4.79 8.25
C LEU A 26 -0.59 6.21 7.68
N GLU A 27 -1.83 6.62 7.37
CA GLU A 27 -2.17 8.00 6.98
C GLU A 27 -1.75 9.00 8.06
N ALA A 28 -2.04 8.72 9.34
CA ALA A 28 -1.61 9.58 10.45
C ALA A 28 -0.08 9.69 10.55
N LYS A 29 0.64 8.58 10.38
CA LYS A 29 2.12 8.58 10.33
C LYS A 29 2.65 9.37 9.13
N ALA A 30 2.02 9.24 7.97
CA ALA A 30 2.39 9.99 6.75
C ALA A 30 2.18 11.50 6.95
N ASN A 31 1.02 11.91 7.46
CA ASN A 31 0.70 13.31 7.74
C ASN A 31 1.62 13.93 8.82
N ALA A 32 2.14 13.11 9.73
CA ALA A 32 3.14 13.50 10.71
C ALA A 32 4.58 13.51 10.15
N ASN A 33 4.78 13.22 8.86
CA ASN A 33 6.08 13.08 8.20
C ASN A 33 7.01 12.06 8.88
N GLN A 34 6.44 11.00 9.45
CA GLN A 34 7.21 9.95 10.16
C GLN A 34 7.60 8.77 9.26
N ILE A 35 7.08 8.72 8.03
CA ILE A 35 7.26 7.61 7.10
C ILE A 35 7.46 8.14 5.69
N ASN A 36 8.21 7.41 4.86
CA ASN A 36 8.57 7.80 3.49
C ASN A 36 7.96 6.84 2.46
N ILE A 37 6.63 6.86 2.34
CA ILE A 37 5.89 6.02 1.37
C ILE A 37 5.12 6.93 0.42
N GLN A 38 4.92 6.48 -0.82
CA GLN A 38 4.20 7.25 -1.84
C GLN A 38 2.69 7.07 -1.70
N SER A 39 2.25 5.85 -1.39
CA SER A 39 0.84 5.56 -1.19
C SER A 39 0.61 4.36 -0.27
N VAL A 40 -0.60 4.30 0.30
CA VAL A 40 -1.14 3.12 0.97
C VAL A 40 -2.60 2.95 0.55
N PHE A 41 -2.98 1.73 0.21
CA PHE A 41 -4.35 1.42 -0.16
C PHE A 41 -4.71 -0.01 0.25
N TRP A 42 -6.00 -0.29 0.27
CA TRP A 42 -6.52 -1.64 0.41
C TRP A 42 -7.36 -1.94 -0.83
N VAL A 43 -7.53 -3.21 -1.15
CA VAL A 43 -8.47 -3.61 -2.19
C VAL A 43 -9.48 -4.58 -1.62
N SER A 44 -10.75 -4.41 -1.99
CA SER A 44 -11.90 -5.04 -1.32
C SER A 44 -11.81 -6.56 -1.23
N ASP A 45 -11.19 -7.15 -2.25
CA ASP A 45 -11.15 -8.59 -2.43
C ASP A 45 -9.90 -9.21 -1.78
N LEU A 46 -8.90 -8.39 -1.43
CA LEU A 46 -7.67 -8.81 -0.74
C LEU A 46 -7.81 -8.65 0.78
N LYS A 47 -8.64 -9.52 1.38
CA LYS A 47 -8.87 -9.52 2.83
C LYS A 47 -7.59 -9.85 3.61
N GLY A 48 -7.38 -9.14 4.72
CA GLY A 48 -6.24 -9.34 5.61
C GLY A 48 -4.93 -8.73 5.08
N TYR A 49 -4.99 -7.84 4.09
CA TYR A 49 -3.82 -7.12 3.60
C TYR A 49 -4.13 -5.65 3.32
N VAL A 50 -3.08 -4.84 3.39
CA VAL A 50 -3.01 -3.51 2.78
C VAL A 50 -1.79 -3.51 1.86
N VAL A 51 -1.79 -2.66 0.83
CA VAL A 51 -0.68 -2.47 -0.09
C VAL A 51 -0.02 -1.13 0.21
N VAL A 52 1.31 -1.14 0.31
CA VAL A 52 2.14 0.05 0.49
C VAL A 52 3.01 0.22 -0.75
N GLU A 53 3.05 1.43 -1.28
CA GLU A 53 3.94 1.83 -2.36
C GLU A 53 5.13 2.60 -1.78
N ALA A 54 6.34 2.12 -2.05
CA ALA A 54 7.57 2.74 -1.60
C ALA A 54 8.68 2.63 -2.66
N VAL A 55 9.60 3.60 -2.71
CA VAL A 55 10.81 3.52 -3.55
C VAL A 55 11.74 2.41 -3.03
N ASN A 56 11.93 2.32 -1.72
CA ASN A 56 12.80 1.32 -1.11
C ASN A 56 12.00 0.33 -0.25
N PRO A 57 12.34 -0.97 -0.27
CA PRO A 57 11.74 -1.95 0.64
C PRO A 57 11.89 -1.57 2.12
N SER A 58 12.99 -0.93 2.50
CA SER A 58 13.23 -0.46 3.86
C SER A 58 12.24 0.62 4.28
N ASP A 59 11.83 1.50 3.37
CA ASP A 59 10.85 2.55 3.67
C ASP A 59 9.46 1.95 3.95
N ALA A 60 9.06 0.94 3.17
CA ALA A 60 7.84 0.18 3.44
C ALA A 60 7.89 -0.53 4.81
N TYR A 61 9.04 -1.14 5.16
CA TYR A 61 9.23 -1.79 6.46
C TYR A 61 9.12 -0.81 7.63
N LEU A 62 9.82 0.32 7.57
CA LEU A 62 9.78 1.36 8.61
C LEU A 62 8.39 1.98 8.74
N ALA A 63 7.66 2.10 7.63
CA ALA A 63 6.31 2.63 7.64
C ALA A 63 5.36 1.79 8.52
N VAL A 64 5.48 0.46 8.45
CA VAL A 64 4.59 -0.49 9.10
C VAL A 64 5.04 -0.89 10.51
N GLU A 65 6.28 -0.58 10.87
CA GLU A 65 6.82 -0.89 12.19
C GLU A 65 6.00 -0.24 13.32
N GLY A 66 5.70 -1.05 14.35
CA GLY A 66 4.94 -0.63 15.53
C GLY A 66 3.44 -0.35 15.29
N VAL A 67 2.93 -0.52 14.06
CA VAL A 67 1.53 -0.26 13.74
C VAL A 67 0.66 -1.43 14.21
N ARG A 68 -0.37 -1.12 15.01
CA ARG A 68 -1.32 -2.14 15.50
C ARG A 68 -2.00 -2.88 14.35
N HIS A 69 -2.29 -4.15 14.59
CA HIS A 69 -2.91 -5.10 13.66
C HIS A 69 -2.05 -5.57 12.48
N ILE A 70 -0.83 -5.06 12.33
CA ILE A 70 0.13 -5.60 11.36
C ILE A 70 0.68 -6.94 11.85
N ARG A 71 0.73 -7.91 10.95
CA ARG A 71 1.14 -9.31 11.21
C ARG A 71 2.39 -9.71 10.43
N GLY A 72 2.95 -8.80 9.65
CA GLY A 72 4.13 -9.01 8.82
C GLY A 72 3.91 -8.53 7.39
N GLN A 73 4.87 -8.83 6.54
CA GLN A 73 4.87 -8.49 5.12
C GLN A 73 4.92 -9.79 4.29
N LEU A 74 4.23 -9.80 3.14
CA LEU A 74 4.38 -10.87 2.16
C LEU A 74 5.77 -10.77 1.53
N ARG A 75 6.45 -11.90 1.32
CA ARG A 75 7.79 -11.89 0.73
C ARG A 75 7.72 -11.44 -0.72
N GLY A 76 8.65 -10.56 -1.09
CA GLY A 76 8.75 -10.04 -2.45
C GLY A 76 7.90 -8.80 -2.69
N GLU A 77 8.03 -8.27 -3.90
CA GLU A 77 7.23 -7.17 -4.42
C GLU A 77 5.97 -7.72 -5.08
N LEU A 78 4.87 -6.96 -5.01
CA LEU A 78 3.69 -7.20 -5.83
C LEU A 78 3.93 -6.58 -7.21
N ALA A 79 3.70 -7.37 -8.26
CA ALA A 79 3.61 -6.84 -9.60
C ALA A 79 2.29 -6.09 -9.76
N PHE A 80 2.22 -5.14 -10.69
CA PHE A 80 0.97 -4.41 -10.94
C PHE A 80 -0.12 -5.36 -11.44
N GLU A 81 0.25 -6.35 -12.24
CA GLU A 81 -0.60 -7.40 -12.77
C GLU A 81 -1.28 -8.22 -11.65
N ASP A 82 -0.64 -8.35 -10.49
CA ASP A 82 -1.19 -9.07 -9.34
C ASP A 82 -2.37 -8.32 -8.69
N ILE A 83 -2.44 -7.00 -8.87
CA ILE A 83 -3.45 -6.14 -8.26
C ILE A 83 -4.43 -5.52 -9.24
N GLU A 84 -4.12 -5.54 -10.54
CA GLU A 84 -4.90 -4.89 -11.59
C GLU A 84 -6.37 -5.33 -11.57
N GLY A 85 -6.63 -6.64 -11.40
CA GLY A 85 -7.99 -7.20 -11.36
C GLY A 85 -8.85 -6.72 -10.18
N TYR A 86 -8.22 -6.20 -9.13
CA TYR A 86 -8.92 -5.65 -7.98
C TYR A 86 -9.15 -4.13 -8.08
N LEU A 87 -8.42 -3.44 -8.96
CA LEU A 87 -8.60 -2.01 -9.19
C LEU A 87 -9.85 -1.79 -10.05
N ILE A 88 -10.89 -1.20 -9.45
CA ILE A 88 -12.09 -0.82 -10.20
C ILE A 88 -11.73 0.32 -11.15
N LYS A 89 -11.59 -0.01 -12.45
CA LYS A 89 -11.50 0.99 -13.51
C LYS A 89 -12.85 1.70 -13.61
N LYS A 90 -12.99 2.88 -12.99
CA LYS A 90 -14.13 3.75 -13.27
C LYS A 90 -14.09 4.09 -14.76
N SER A 91 -15.18 3.77 -15.47
CA SER A 91 -15.34 4.14 -16.87
C SER A 91 -15.22 5.66 -16.99
N THR A 92 -14.27 6.13 -17.78
CA THR A 92 -14.25 7.53 -18.23
C THR A 92 -15.44 7.66 -19.16
N VAL A 93 -16.54 8.23 -18.68
CA VAL A 93 -17.64 8.65 -19.55
C VAL A 93 -17.09 9.78 -20.42
N LEU A 94 -16.61 9.42 -21.62
CA LEU A 94 -16.51 10.38 -22.72
C LEU A 94 -17.92 10.56 -23.26
N THR A 95 -18.65 11.51 -22.68
CA THR A 95 -19.83 12.08 -23.32
C THR A 95 -19.42 13.46 -23.80
N LEU A 96 -19.06 13.55 -25.09
CA LEU A 96 -19.38 14.65 -25.98
C LEU A 96 -19.75 14.05 -27.34
#